data_AF-A0A2N0VJ98-F1
#
_entry.id   AF-A0A2N0VJ98-F1
#
_cell.length_a   1.000
_cell.length_b   1.000
_cell.length_c   1.000
_cell.angle_alpha   90.00
_cell.angle_beta   90.00
_cell.angle_gamma   90.00
#
_symmetry.space_group_name_H-M   'P 1'
#
loop_
_entity.id
_entity.type
_entity.pdbx_description
1 polymer ?
#
loop_
_entity_poly.entity_id
_entity_poly.type
_entity_poly.pdbx_seq_one_letter_code
_entity_poly.pdbx_strand_id
1 'polypeptide(L)'
;MDSLKKGLIIVSIVAGLLAIALSFILGRGIDREEIQRAQLEMQELRASRDSIKAVVSLKDSMQAMLTSQVNQLESETSRLRMEVQDLEEEREKNQLTVRNIRKKEDLQERLAETFPEMAQSDWGVTEVYNEEADIGIEYLLVPLWFSETFIIDHQNSISYMEQRDKLQMVDSLNQEVIVLQDSLFTLEREKAEAYQMGYEEAFTKYEDINTKYIELLEQPPSIDFGFPRWGVIGASIGAGVLVGSQIK
;
A
#
# COMPACT_ATOMS: atom_id res chain seq x y z
N MET A 1 -87.99 -23.34 5.58
CA MET A 1 -87.21 -22.52 4.62
C MET A 1 -86.23 -21.54 5.28
N ASP A 2 -86.36 -21.22 6.57
CA ASP A 2 -85.46 -20.27 7.26
C ASP A 2 -84.13 -20.83 7.76
N SER A 3 -84.04 -22.13 8.05
CA SER A 3 -82.80 -22.75 8.57
C SER A 3 -81.70 -22.91 7.50
N LEU A 4 -82.08 -23.16 6.24
CA LEU A 4 -81.16 -23.28 5.11
C LEU A 4 -80.53 -21.93 4.71
N LYS A 5 -81.31 -20.84 4.76
CA LYS A 5 -80.80 -19.49 4.48
C LYS A 5 -79.80 -19.03 5.56
N LYS A 6 -80.07 -19.35 6.83
CA LYS A 6 -79.14 -19.05 7.94
C LYS A 6 -77.84 -19.86 7.84
N GLY A 7 -77.91 -21.14 7.48
CA GLY A 7 -76.71 -21.96 7.26
C GLY A 7 -75.81 -21.45 6.13
N LEU A 8 -76.40 -21.01 5.02
CA LEU A 8 -75.66 -20.49 3.86
C LEU A 8 -74.97 -19.14 4.15
N ILE A 9 -75.62 -18.28 4.95
CA ILE A 9 -75.03 -17.00 5.40
C ILE A 9 -73.86 -17.25 6.37
N ILE A 10 -73.99 -18.23 7.28
CA ILE A 10 -72.91 -18.55 8.22
C ILE A 10 -71.69 -19.12 7.49
N VAL A 11 -71.90 -20.01 6.51
CA VAL A 11 -70.79 -20.59 5.72
C VAL A 11 -70.09 -19.53 4.86
N SER A 12 -70.81 -18.56 4.28
CA SER A 12 -70.18 -17.49 3.50
C SER A 12 -69.37 -16.52 4.37
N ILE A 13 -69.84 -16.23 5.58
CA ILE A 13 -69.12 -15.39 6.55
C ILE A 13 -67.84 -16.09 7.02
N VAL A 14 -67.92 -17.40 7.33
CA VAL A 14 -66.76 -18.19 7.76
C VAL A 14 -65.74 -18.33 6.62
N ALA A 15 -66.18 -18.56 5.38
CA ALA A 15 -65.29 -18.60 4.22
C ALA A 15 -64.63 -17.24 3.93
N GLY A 16 -65.38 -16.14 4.08
CA GLY A 16 -64.84 -14.79 3.95
C GLY A 16 -63.78 -14.46 5.01
N LEU A 17 -64.02 -14.84 6.27
CA LEU A 17 -63.05 -14.66 7.35
C LEU A 17 -61.80 -15.52 7.17
N LEU A 18 -61.94 -16.76 6.69
CA LEU A 18 -60.81 -17.63 6.36
C LEU A 18 -59.98 -17.09 5.20
N ALA A 19 -60.61 -16.54 4.16
CA ALA A 19 -59.91 -15.92 3.04
C ALA A 19 -59.13 -14.67 3.49
N ILE A 20 -59.72 -13.82 4.33
CA ILE A 20 -59.04 -12.64 4.91
C ILE A 20 -57.85 -13.07 5.78
N ALA A 21 -58.02 -14.11 6.60
CA ALA A 21 -56.94 -14.64 7.43
C ALA A 21 -55.80 -15.24 6.59
N LEU A 22 -56.13 -15.98 5.52
CA LEU A 22 -55.15 -16.54 4.59
C LEU A 22 -54.40 -15.45 3.81
N SER A 23 -55.08 -14.42 3.31
CA SER A 23 -54.46 -13.28 2.64
C SER A 23 -53.53 -12.50 3.59
N PHE A 24 -53.93 -12.35 4.86
CA PHE A 24 -53.08 -11.71 5.87
C PHE A 24 -51.85 -12.55 6.24
N ILE A 25 -51.96 -13.88 6.27
CA ILE A 25 -50.85 -14.79 6.55
C ILE A 25 -49.89 -14.87 5.36
N LEU A 26 -50.42 -14.93 4.12
CA LEU A 26 -49.62 -14.97 2.89
C LEU A 26 -48.89 -13.66 2.63
N GLY A 27 -49.54 -12.50 2.82
CA GLY A 27 -48.88 -11.19 2.73
C GLY A 27 -47.73 -11.03 3.73
N ARG A 28 -47.92 -11.48 4.98
CA ARG A 28 -46.86 -11.48 6.00
C ARG A 28 -45.70 -12.44 5.72
N GLY A 29 -45.93 -13.46 4.89
CA GLY A 29 -44.91 -14.44 4.50
C GLY A 29 -43.93 -13.86 3.49
N ILE A 30 -44.45 -13.18 2.47
CA ILE A 30 -43.67 -12.50 1.42
C ILE A 30 -42.85 -11.35 2.04
N ASP A 31 -43.46 -10.52 2.89
CA ASP A 31 -42.76 -9.43 3.60
C ASP A 31 -41.61 -9.95 4.47
N ARG A 32 -41.75 -11.13 5.09
CA ARG A 32 -40.70 -11.70 5.95
C ARG A 32 -39.50 -12.22 5.16
N GLU A 33 -39.74 -12.84 4.01
CA GLU A 33 -38.67 -13.36 3.16
C GLU A 33 -37.87 -12.21 2.54
N GLU A 34 -38.55 -11.13 2.14
CA GLU A 34 -37.92 -9.94 1.58
C GLU A 34 -37.14 -9.14 2.63
N ILE A 35 -37.68 -9.02 3.86
CA ILE A 35 -36.95 -8.45 5.00
C ILE A 35 -35.70 -9.29 5.33
N GLN A 36 -35.80 -10.62 5.32
CA GLN A 36 -34.64 -11.50 5.55
C GLN A 36 -33.59 -11.34 4.46
N ARG A 37 -34.00 -11.27 3.19
CA ARG A 37 -33.09 -11.01 2.06
C ARG A 37 -32.37 -9.68 2.22
N ALA A 38 -33.10 -8.60 2.52
CA ALA A 38 -32.51 -7.28 2.73
C ALA A 38 -31.57 -7.24 3.95
N GLN A 39 -31.88 -8.00 5.02
CA GLN A 39 -30.98 -8.14 6.17
C GLN A 39 -29.68 -8.87 5.82
N LEU A 40 -29.74 -9.92 5.01
CA LEU A 40 -28.56 -10.64 4.52
C LEU A 40 -27.71 -9.73 3.63
N GLU A 41 -28.34 -9.01 2.69
CA GLU A 41 -27.64 -8.08 1.80
C GLU A 41 -26.98 -6.93 2.56
N MET A 42 -27.64 -6.39 3.59
CA MET A 42 -27.04 -5.39 4.48
C MET A 42 -25.84 -5.95 5.25
N GLN A 43 -25.90 -7.21 5.70
CA GLN A 43 -24.77 -7.85 6.37
C GLN A 43 -23.59 -8.07 5.41
N GLU A 44 -23.87 -8.48 4.17
CA GLU A 44 -22.87 -8.66 3.13
C GLU A 44 -22.19 -7.34 2.76
N LEU A 45 -22.95 -6.26 2.59
CA LEU A 45 -22.42 -4.91 2.36
C LEU A 45 -21.54 -4.43 3.53
N ARG A 46 -21.94 -4.70 4.78
CA ARG A 46 -21.13 -4.38 5.96
C ARG A 46 -19.84 -5.19 5.98
N ALA A 47 -19.90 -6.48 5.68
CA ALA A 47 -18.74 -7.35 5.60
C ALA A 47 -17.78 -6.91 4.50
N SER A 48 -18.29 -6.55 3.31
CA SER A 48 -17.50 -5.99 2.21
C SER A 48 -16.80 -4.69 2.60
N ARG A 49 -17.54 -3.73 3.20
CA ARG A 49 -16.97 -2.49 3.74
C ARG A 49 -15.87 -2.75 4.76
N ASP A 50 -16.10 -3.65 5.70
CA ASP A 50 -15.14 -3.94 6.78
C ASP A 50 -13.89 -4.64 6.23
N SER A 51 -14.06 -5.50 5.22
CA SER A 51 -12.96 -6.11 4.47
C SER A 51 -12.12 -5.05 3.75
N ILE A 52 -12.74 -4.13 3.01
CA ILE A 52 -12.04 -3.02 2.33
C ILE A 52 -11.29 -2.16 3.34
N LYS A 53 -11.92 -1.80 4.46
CA LYS A 53 -11.27 -1.04 5.53
C LYS A 53 -10.06 -1.76 6.11
N ALA A 54 -10.15 -3.08 6.31
CA ALA A 54 -9.03 -3.87 6.81
C ALA A 54 -7.86 -3.88 5.82
N VAL A 55 -8.13 -4.08 4.52
CA VAL A 55 -7.12 -4.03 3.45
C VAL A 55 -6.46 -2.66 3.39
N VAL A 56 -7.24 -1.58 3.45
CA VAL A 56 -6.70 -0.22 3.42
C VAL A 56 -5.86 0.07 4.66
N SER A 57 -6.34 -0.29 5.85
CA SER A 57 -5.59 -0.09 7.10
C SER A 57 -4.24 -0.83 7.10
N LEU A 58 -4.19 -2.03 6.51
CA LEU A 58 -2.94 -2.76 6.31
C LEU A 58 -2.00 -1.99 5.38
N LYS A 59 -2.50 -1.51 4.24
CA LYS A 59 -1.72 -0.72 3.28
C LYS A 59 -1.23 0.60 3.88
N ASP A 60 -2.04 1.30 4.66
CA ASP A 60 -1.65 2.53 5.37
C ASP A 60 -0.52 2.24 6.37
N SER A 61 -0.57 1.11 7.07
CA SER A 61 0.51 0.68 7.97
C SER A 61 1.81 0.40 7.23
N MET A 62 1.73 -0.25 6.06
CA MET A 62 2.88 -0.46 5.18
C MET A 62 3.43 0.86 4.65
N GLN A 63 2.57 1.78 4.20
CA GLN A 63 2.99 3.11 3.76
C GLN A 63 3.72 3.87 4.86
N ALA A 64 3.22 3.85 6.09
CA ALA A 64 3.88 4.48 7.23
C ALA A 64 5.28 3.89 7.50
N MET A 65 5.41 2.56 7.46
CA MET A 65 6.69 1.87 7.62
C MET A 65 7.69 2.26 6.51
N LEU A 66 7.28 2.18 5.26
CA LEU A 66 8.14 2.50 4.11
C LEU A 66 8.55 3.97 4.11
N THR A 67 7.64 4.88 4.47
CA THR A 67 7.94 6.31 4.61
C THR A 67 8.99 6.54 5.70
N SER A 68 8.88 5.83 6.83
CA SER A 68 9.89 5.90 7.89
C SER A 68 11.26 5.41 7.43
N GLN A 69 11.31 4.35 6.61
CA GLN A 69 12.57 3.84 6.05
C GLN A 69 13.19 4.83 5.07
N VAL A 70 12.39 5.42 4.17
CA VAL A 70 12.85 6.48 3.26
C VAL A 70 13.48 7.64 4.05
N ASN A 71 12.78 8.16 5.06
CA ASN A 71 13.30 9.25 5.89
C ASN A 71 14.62 8.89 6.58
N GLN A 72 14.76 7.65 7.05
CA GLN A 72 16.00 7.17 7.68
C GLN A 72 17.15 7.13 6.68
N LEU A 73 16.93 6.55 5.49
CA LEU A 73 17.95 6.46 4.44
C LEU A 73 18.35 7.85 3.93
N GLU A 74 17.39 8.77 3.77
CA GLU A 74 17.67 10.16 3.39
C GLU A 74 18.50 10.88 4.46
N SER A 75 18.19 10.67 5.73
CA SER A 75 19.01 11.21 6.83
C SER A 75 20.43 10.65 6.82
N GLU A 76 20.60 9.37 6.50
CA GLU A 76 21.92 8.75 6.38
C GLU A 76 22.70 9.27 5.18
N THR A 77 22.06 9.42 4.02
CA THR A 77 22.63 10.09 2.85
C THR A 77 23.09 11.50 3.19
N SER A 78 22.29 12.27 3.93
CA SER A 78 22.68 13.62 4.35
C SER A 78 23.89 13.59 5.29
N ARG A 79 23.95 12.63 6.22
CA ARG A 79 25.11 12.44 7.09
C ARG A 79 26.38 12.14 6.30
N LEU A 80 26.33 11.19 5.37
CA LEU A 80 27.49 10.83 4.54
C LEU A 80 27.98 12.00 3.69
N ARG A 81 27.07 12.84 3.16
CA ARG A 81 27.44 14.06 2.44
C ARG A 81 28.15 15.08 3.33
N MET A 82 27.71 15.25 4.57
CA MET A 82 28.41 16.11 5.53
C MET A 82 29.80 15.55 5.83
N GLU A 83 29.95 14.24 6.01
CA GLU A 83 31.27 13.62 6.23
C GLU A 83 32.21 13.80 5.03
N VAL A 84 31.71 13.78 3.80
CA VAL A 84 32.51 14.09 2.60
C VAL A 84 32.96 15.55 2.61
N GLN A 85 32.09 16.48 3.01
CA GLN A 85 32.45 17.89 3.16
C GLN A 85 33.52 18.09 4.24
N ASP A 86 33.35 17.45 5.41
CA ASP A 86 34.32 17.51 6.50
C ASP A 86 35.69 16.99 6.04
N LEU A 87 35.72 15.88 5.27
CA LEU A 87 36.95 15.34 4.68
C LEU A 87 37.60 16.32 3.69
N GLU A 88 36.80 17.06 2.93
CA GLU A 88 37.31 18.07 2.00
C GLU A 88 37.90 19.28 2.74
N GLU A 89 37.21 19.78 3.78
CA GLU A 89 37.72 20.85 4.64
C GLU A 89 39.01 20.43 5.37
N GLU A 90 39.06 19.20 5.87
CA GLU A 90 40.26 18.63 6.48
C GLU A 90 41.40 18.50 5.47
N ARG A 91 41.12 18.04 4.25
CA ARG A 91 42.09 17.94 3.16
C ARG A 91 42.69 19.31 2.81
N GLU A 92 41.85 20.34 2.65
CA GLU A 92 42.32 21.70 2.39
C GLU A 92 43.21 22.23 3.51
N LYS A 93 42.80 22.02 4.76
CA LYS A 93 43.58 22.41 5.94
C LYS A 93 44.92 21.67 6.02
N ASN A 94 44.94 20.37 5.74
CA ASN A 94 46.14 19.56 5.74
C ASN A 94 47.09 20.02 4.62
N GLN A 95 46.57 20.28 3.43
CA GLN A 95 47.35 20.83 2.31
C GLN A 95 48.00 22.17 2.66
N LEU A 96 47.25 23.08 3.27
CA LEU A 96 47.78 24.37 3.76
C LEU A 96 48.81 24.19 4.87
N THR A 97 48.61 23.22 5.76
CA THR A 97 49.54 22.92 6.84
C THR A 97 50.88 22.48 6.29
N VAL A 98 50.91 21.53 5.34
CA VAL A 98 52.16 21.07 4.70
C VAL A 98 52.84 22.21 3.92
N ARG A 99 52.08 23.02 3.17
CA ARG A 99 52.55 24.23 2.44
C ARG A 99 53.20 25.28 3.33
N ASN A 100 52.81 25.33 4.59
CA ASN A 100 53.28 26.32 5.56
C ASN A 100 54.47 25.82 6.39
N ILE A 101 54.90 24.57 6.21
CA ILE A 101 56.13 24.07 6.84
C ILE A 101 57.32 24.84 6.27
N ARG A 102 58.06 25.54 7.14
CA ARG A 102 59.23 26.35 6.75
C ARG A 102 60.56 25.71 7.15
N LYS A 103 60.57 24.86 8.16
CA LYS A 103 61.76 24.17 8.63
C LYS A 103 61.92 22.85 7.92
N LYS A 104 63.17 22.48 7.63
CA LYS A 104 63.46 21.27 6.85
C LYS A 104 63.22 20.02 7.68
N GLU A 105 63.53 20.11 8.97
CA GLU A 105 63.39 19.05 9.96
C GLU A 105 61.91 18.67 10.13
N ASP A 106 61.04 19.67 10.31
CA ASP A 106 59.59 19.49 10.41
C ASP A 106 59.01 18.84 9.13
N LEU A 107 59.55 19.16 7.95
CA LEU A 107 59.10 18.55 6.69
C LEU A 107 59.59 17.12 6.53
N GLN A 108 60.81 16.81 6.99
CA GLN A 108 61.35 15.45 7.03
C GLN A 108 60.57 14.57 8.00
N GLU A 109 60.22 15.09 9.18
CA GLU A 109 59.34 14.42 10.14
C GLU A 109 57.98 14.12 9.52
N ARG A 110 57.34 15.13 8.89
CA ARG A 110 56.04 14.94 8.25
C ARG A 110 56.09 13.96 7.06
N LEU A 111 57.19 13.93 6.32
CA LEU A 111 57.42 12.96 5.25
C LEU A 111 57.55 11.55 5.82
N ALA A 112 58.33 11.37 6.89
CA ALA A 112 58.51 10.09 7.57
C ALA A 112 57.21 9.58 8.21
N GLU A 113 56.35 10.46 8.72
CA GLU A 113 55.01 10.12 9.19
C GLU A 113 54.10 9.65 8.05
N THR A 114 54.17 10.32 6.90
CA THR A 114 53.30 10.03 5.74
C THR A 114 53.74 8.77 5.01
N PHE A 115 55.04 8.51 4.97
CA PHE A 115 55.63 7.31 4.39
C PHE A 115 56.56 6.64 5.41
N PRO A 116 56.04 5.81 6.33
CA PRO A 116 56.86 5.17 7.37
C PRO A 116 57.98 4.29 6.82
N GLU A 117 57.78 3.70 5.63
CA GLU A 117 58.79 2.94 4.89
C GLU A 117 60.03 3.79 4.56
N MET A 118 59.85 5.11 4.49
CA MET A 118 60.88 6.08 4.19
C MET A 118 61.58 6.57 5.47
N ALA A 119 60.93 6.49 6.64
CA ALA A 119 61.51 6.93 7.92
C ALA A 119 62.83 6.22 8.30
N GLN A 120 63.07 5.01 7.76
CA GLN A 120 64.25 4.20 8.06
C GLN A 120 65.33 4.21 6.97
N SER A 121 65.06 4.78 5.80
CA SER A 121 66.07 4.87 4.74
C SER A 121 66.82 6.19 4.83
N ASP A 122 68.11 6.22 4.48
CA ASP A 122 68.84 7.46 4.30
C ASP A 122 68.26 8.18 3.09
N TRP A 123 67.36 9.14 3.32
CA TRP A 123 66.75 9.96 2.27
C TRP A 123 67.79 10.84 1.64
N GLY A 124 68.46 10.25 0.66
CA GLY A 124 68.72 10.80 -0.65
C GLY A 124 70.18 10.81 -1.10
N VAL A 125 70.41 11.12 -2.38
CA VAL A 125 71.69 11.10 -3.14
C VAL A 125 72.91 11.10 -2.25
N THR A 126 73.27 9.90 -1.88
CA THR A 126 74.61 9.59 -1.44
C THR A 126 75.49 9.41 -2.67
N GLU A 127 76.75 9.78 -2.51
CA GLU A 127 77.78 9.71 -3.53
C GLU A 127 78.46 8.34 -3.41
N VAL A 128 78.29 7.47 -4.41
CA VAL A 128 79.00 6.17 -4.42
C VAL A 128 80.23 6.33 -5.29
N TYR A 129 81.37 6.54 -4.64
CA TYR A 129 82.65 6.61 -5.32
C TYR A 129 83.07 5.24 -5.88
N ASN A 130 83.33 5.15 -7.18
CA ASN A 130 83.89 3.98 -7.85
C ASN A 130 85.40 4.16 -8.00
N GLU A 131 86.18 3.45 -7.19
CA GLU A 131 87.65 3.53 -7.20
C GLU A 131 88.32 2.94 -8.46
N GLU A 132 87.71 1.93 -9.10
CA GLU A 132 88.27 1.28 -10.30
C GLU A 132 88.14 2.13 -11.57
N ALA A 133 87.02 2.83 -11.66
CA ALA A 133 86.74 3.74 -12.77
C ALA A 133 87.12 5.20 -12.44
N ASP A 134 87.41 5.50 -11.16
CA ASP A 134 87.59 6.84 -10.60
C ASP A 134 86.37 7.75 -10.85
N ILE A 135 85.15 7.25 -10.54
CA ILE A 135 83.89 7.95 -10.84
C ILE A 135 82.89 7.84 -9.68
N GLY A 136 82.41 8.96 -9.15
CA GLY A 136 81.26 8.99 -8.24
C GLY A 136 79.94 8.82 -9.01
N ILE A 137 79.11 7.84 -8.64
CA ILE A 137 77.73 7.72 -9.12
C ILE A 137 76.78 8.15 -8.01
N GLU A 138 76.14 9.28 -8.25
CA GLU A 138 75.15 9.92 -7.37
C GLU A 138 73.74 9.33 -7.61
N TYR A 139 73.05 8.86 -6.56
CA TYR A 139 71.69 8.28 -6.64
C TYR A 139 70.55 8.96 -5.83
N LEU A 140 69.55 9.50 -6.53
CA LEU A 140 68.39 10.31 -6.09
C LEU A 140 68.10 10.58 -4.57
N LEU A 141 68.31 11.85 -4.17
CA LEU A 141 67.75 12.56 -3.01
C LEU A 141 66.51 13.20 -3.59
N VAL A 142 65.33 12.85 -3.07
CA VAL A 142 64.14 13.63 -3.35
C VAL A 142 64.42 15.05 -2.86
N PRO A 143 64.39 16.07 -3.73
CA PRO A 143 64.64 17.42 -3.27
C PRO A 143 63.56 17.78 -2.25
N LEU A 144 63.99 18.39 -1.15
CA LEU A 144 63.15 18.70 0.02
C LEU A 144 61.93 19.59 -0.32
N TRP A 145 61.89 20.19 -1.51
CA TRP A 145 60.77 21.00 -1.98
C TRP A 145 59.70 20.16 -2.71
N PHE A 146 60.06 18.96 -3.18
CA PHE A 146 59.12 18.00 -3.78
C PHE A 146 58.46 17.09 -2.73
N SER A 147 59.08 16.90 -1.56
CA SER A 147 58.49 16.11 -0.46
C SER A 147 57.15 16.67 0.00
N GLU A 148 56.96 17.99 -0.01
CA GLU A 148 55.66 18.63 0.19
C GLU A 148 54.60 18.09 -0.79
N THR A 149 54.95 18.01 -2.08
CA THR A 149 54.01 17.53 -3.11
C THR A 149 53.67 16.06 -2.89
N PHE A 150 54.66 15.21 -2.58
CA PHE A 150 54.41 13.79 -2.29
C PHE A 150 53.54 13.59 -1.05
N ILE A 151 53.78 14.36 0.02
CA ILE A 151 52.95 14.32 1.24
C ILE A 151 51.51 14.70 0.91
N ILE A 152 51.33 15.82 0.20
CA ILE A 152 50.01 16.33 -0.18
C ILE A 152 49.29 15.34 -1.09
N ASP A 153 49.96 14.80 -2.11
CA ASP A 153 49.35 13.86 -3.05
C ASP A 153 48.95 12.55 -2.37
N HIS A 154 49.77 12.03 -1.47
CA HIS A 154 49.43 10.84 -0.71
C HIS A 154 48.21 11.07 0.19
N GLN A 155 48.23 12.15 0.98
CA GLN A 155 47.09 12.52 1.84
C GLN A 155 45.80 12.76 1.04
N ASN A 156 45.92 13.43 -0.10
CA ASN A 156 44.82 13.63 -1.04
C ASN A 156 44.30 12.29 -1.57
N SER A 157 45.18 11.36 -1.94
CA SER A 157 44.78 10.06 -2.47
C SER A 157 43.96 9.25 -1.47
N ILE A 158 44.36 9.24 -0.19
CA ILE A 158 43.63 8.59 0.90
C ILE A 158 42.27 9.27 1.09
N SER A 159 42.26 10.61 1.23
CA SER A 159 41.04 11.37 1.41
C SER A 159 40.05 11.15 0.25
N TYR A 160 40.51 11.17 -0.99
CA TYR A 160 39.67 10.92 -2.16
C TYR A 160 39.15 9.48 -2.23
N MET A 161 39.93 8.49 -1.79
CA MET A 161 39.43 7.12 -1.66
C MET A 161 38.28 7.06 -0.65
N GLU A 162 38.44 7.65 0.53
CA GLU A 162 37.39 7.68 1.56
C GLU A 162 36.14 8.43 1.09
N GLN A 163 36.31 9.59 0.44
CA GLN A 163 35.22 10.36 -0.14
C GLN A 163 34.48 9.55 -1.21
N ARG A 164 35.22 8.90 -2.13
CA ARG A 164 34.64 8.03 -3.17
C ARG A 164 33.82 6.91 -2.55
N ASP A 165 34.35 6.23 -1.54
CA ASP A 165 33.68 5.09 -0.90
C ASP A 165 32.39 5.56 -0.20
N LYS A 166 32.40 6.73 0.47
CA LYS A 166 31.19 7.34 1.04
C LYS A 166 30.17 7.74 -0.03
N LEU A 167 30.62 8.30 -1.15
CA LEU A 167 29.74 8.67 -2.27
C LEU A 167 29.11 7.45 -2.95
N GLN A 168 29.85 6.34 -3.07
CA GLN A 168 29.28 5.07 -3.53
C GLN A 168 28.21 4.53 -2.59
N MET A 169 28.38 4.68 -1.27
CA MET A 169 27.32 4.34 -0.31
C MET A 169 26.10 5.25 -0.50
N VAL A 170 26.28 6.55 -0.69
CA VAL A 170 25.18 7.50 -0.98
C VAL A 170 24.41 7.07 -2.24
N ASP A 171 25.11 6.68 -3.31
CA ASP A 171 24.47 6.22 -4.54
C ASP A 171 23.65 4.95 -4.31
N SER A 172 24.19 3.98 -3.54
CA SER A 172 23.46 2.77 -3.16
C SER A 172 22.19 3.10 -2.36
N LEU A 173 22.29 3.96 -1.35
CA LEU A 173 21.14 4.37 -0.53
C LEU A 173 20.08 5.10 -1.36
N ASN A 174 20.49 5.94 -2.31
CA ASN A 174 19.56 6.61 -3.22
C ASN A 174 18.81 5.62 -4.13
N GLN A 175 19.49 4.57 -4.61
CA GLN A 175 18.83 3.51 -5.37
C GLN A 175 17.78 2.78 -4.52
N GLU A 176 18.09 2.49 -3.26
CA GLU A 176 17.12 1.90 -2.32
C GLU A 176 15.92 2.84 -2.10
N VAL A 177 16.16 4.13 -1.86
CA VAL A 177 15.09 5.13 -1.71
C VAL A 177 14.17 5.17 -2.91
N ILE A 178 14.71 5.13 -4.14
CA ILE A 178 13.91 5.11 -5.38
C ILE A 178 12.97 3.89 -5.41
N VAL A 179 13.50 2.70 -5.09
CA VAL A 179 12.68 1.47 -5.05
C VAL A 179 11.59 1.53 -3.98
N LEU A 180 11.89 2.12 -2.82
CA LEU A 180 10.89 2.32 -1.76
C LEU A 180 9.83 3.34 -2.17
N GLN A 181 10.20 4.41 -2.87
CA GLN A 181 9.27 5.41 -3.40
C GLN A 181 8.34 4.82 -4.48
N ASP A 182 8.85 3.98 -5.38
CA ASP A 182 8.03 3.25 -6.35
C ASP A 182 7.04 2.30 -5.65
N SER A 183 7.47 1.67 -4.56
CA SER A 183 6.61 0.81 -3.73
C SER A 183 5.50 1.63 -3.04
N LEU A 184 5.82 2.82 -2.53
CA LEU A 184 4.84 3.74 -1.94
C LEU A 184 3.80 4.19 -2.97
N PHE A 185 4.24 4.56 -4.18
CA PHE A 185 3.36 4.95 -5.27
C PHE A 185 2.43 3.80 -5.69
N THR A 186 2.97 2.59 -5.76
CA THR A 186 2.19 1.38 -6.06
C THR A 186 1.13 1.13 -4.99
N LEU A 187 1.49 1.21 -3.70
CA LEU A 187 0.54 1.07 -2.60
C LEU A 187 -0.55 2.15 -2.62
N GLU A 188 -0.21 3.39 -2.99
CA GLU A 188 -1.17 4.49 -3.11
C GLU A 188 -2.19 4.22 -4.22
N ARG A 189 -1.70 3.77 -5.39
CA ARG A 189 -2.56 3.37 -6.50
C ARG A 189 -3.48 2.21 -6.12
N GLU A 190 -2.94 1.15 -5.53
CA GLU A 190 -3.73 -0.01 -5.10
C GLU A 190 -4.79 0.36 -4.04
N LYS A 191 -4.48 1.33 -3.17
CA LYS A 191 -5.46 1.87 -2.21
C LYS A 191 -6.57 2.62 -2.92
N ALA A 192 -6.23 3.48 -3.89
CA ALA A 192 -7.20 4.22 -4.69
C ALA A 192 -8.12 3.27 -5.48
N GLU A 193 -7.54 2.24 -6.11
CA GLU A 193 -8.29 1.20 -6.84
C GLU A 193 -9.22 0.41 -5.91
N ALA A 194 -8.76 0.02 -4.72
CA ALA A 194 -9.60 -0.67 -3.74
C ALA A 194 -10.80 0.18 -3.29
N TYR A 195 -10.60 1.48 -3.06
CA TYR A 195 -11.71 2.39 -2.78
C TYR A 195 -12.64 2.55 -3.97
N GLN A 196 -12.10 2.76 -5.18
CA GLN A 196 -12.91 2.92 -6.40
C GLN A 196 -13.81 1.70 -6.63
N MET A 197 -13.26 0.50 -6.61
CA MET A 197 -14.04 -0.73 -6.75
C MET A 197 -15.13 -0.84 -5.67
N GLY A 198 -14.79 -0.52 -4.42
CA GLY A 198 -15.76 -0.51 -3.33
C GLY A 198 -16.89 0.51 -3.53
N TYR A 199 -16.58 1.69 -4.04
CA TYR A 199 -17.57 2.72 -4.37
C TYR A 199 -18.46 2.32 -5.54
N GLU A 200 -17.88 1.79 -6.61
CA GLU A 200 -18.63 1.29 -7.78
C GLU A 200 -19.58 0.15 -7.38
N GLU A 201 -19.09 -0.84 -6.61
CA GLU A 201 -19.92 -1.94 -6.13
C GLU A 201 -21.07 -1.44 -5.24
N ALA A 202 -20.77 -0.54 -4.31
CA ALA A 202 -21.79 0.04 -3.43
C ALA A 202 -22.82 0.87 -4.20
N PHE A 203 -22.38 1.61 -5.22
CA PHE A 203 -23.27 2.41 -6.07
C PHE A 203 -24.20 1.52 -6.91
N THR A 204 -23.67 0.49 -7.58
CA THR A 204 -24.49 -0.46 -8.34
C THR A 204 -25.51 -1.17 -7.45
N LYS A 205 -25.12 -1.59 -6.24
CA LYS A 205 -26.06 -2.20 -5.28
C LYS A 205 -27.12 -1.19 -4.81
N TYR A 206 -26.74 0.07 -4.61
CA TYR A 206 -27.70 1.12 -4.28
C TYR A 206 -28.71 1.38 -5.41
N GLU A 207 -28.25 1.43 -6.67
CA GLU A 207 -29.13 1.55 -7.84
C GLU A 207 -30.10 0.38 -7.92
N ASP A 208 -29.62 -0.86 -7.78
CA ASP A 208 -30.47 -2.06 -7.80
C ASP A 208 -31.52 -2.05 -6.68
N ILE A 209 -31.14 -1.70 -5.44
CA ILE A 209 -32.07 -1.54 -4.32
C ILE A 209 -33.11 -0.46 -4.62
N ASN A 210 -32.69 0.67 -5.20
CA ASN A 210 -33.58 1.79 -5.47
C ASN A 210 -34.55 1.46 -6.62
N THR A 211 -34.10 0.74 -7.66
CA THR A 211 -34.96 0.23 -8.74
C THR A 211 -36.00 -0.74 -8.19
N LYS A 212 -35.59 -1.72 -7.37
CA LYS A 212 -36.53 -2.65 -6.69
C LYS A 212 -37.55 -1.89 -5.85
N TYR A 213 -37.11 -0.86 -5.12
CA TYR A 213 -38.00 -0.04 -4.31
C TYR A 213 -39.01 0.75 -5.17
N ILE A 214 -38.57 1.32 -6.30
CA ILE A 214 -39.46 2.00 -7.25
C ILE A 214 -40.46 1.01 -7.86
N GLU A 215 -40.02 -0.18 -8.28
CA GLU A 215 -40.89 -1.24 -8.80
C GLU A 215 -41.97 -1.65 -7.78
N LEU A 216 -41.59 -1.78 -6.50
CA LEU A 216 -42.52 -2.06 -5.41
C LEU A 216 -43.52 -0.92 -5.16
N LEU A 217 -43.16 0.34 -5.42
CA LEU A 217 -44.06 1.48 -5.32
C LEU A 217 -45.00 1.60 -6.54
N GLU A 218 -44.53 1.28 -7.74
CA GLU A 218 -45.30 1.34 -8.99
C GLU A 218 -46.28 0.17 -9.12
N GLN A 219 -45.86 -1.03 -8.72
CA GLN A 219 -46.66 -2.23 -8.65
C GLN A 219 -46.67 -2.75 -7.22
N PRO A 220 -47.39 -2.08 -6.30
CA PRO A 220 -47.53 -2.60 -4.95
C PRO A 220 -48.04 -4.03 -5.06
N PRO A 221 -47.40 -5.02 -4.39
CA PRO A 221 -47.73 -6.42 -4.54
C PRO A 221 -49.23 -6.57 -4.37
N SER A 222 -49.91 -6.90 -5.49
CA SER A 222 -51.34 -7.09 -5.47
C SER A 222 -51.56 -8.32 -4.62
N ILE A 223 -52.15 -8.13 -3.44
CA ILE A 223 -52.76 -9.24 -2.72
C ILE A 223 -53.77 -9.81 -3.71
N ASP A 224 -53.47 -10.97 -4.29
CA ASP A 224 -54.44 -11.73 -5.06
C ASP A 224 -55.49 -12.15 -4.05
N PHE A 225 -56.46 -11.26 -3.82
CA PHE A 225 -57.72 -11.62 -3.23
C PHE A 225 -58.27 -12.62 -4.22
N GLY A 226 -58.03 -13.91 -3.95
CA GLY A 226 -58.64 -15.02 -4.64
C GLY A 226 -60.14 -14.93 -4.46
N PHE A 227 -60.77 -13.98 -5.16
CA PHE A 227 -62.19 -13.95 -5.36
C PHE A 227 -62.47 -15.21 -6.16
N PRO A 228 -63.23 -16.17 -5.62
CA PRO A 228 -63.63 -17.32 -6.41
C PRO A 228 -64.34 -16.75 -7.63
N ARG A 229 -63.86 -17.10 -8.84
CA ARG A 229 -64.60 -16.79 -10.07
C ARG A 229 -66.00 -17.36 -9.90
N TRP A 230 -66.99 -16.51 -9.63
CA TRP A 230 -68.38 -16.89 -9.38
C TRP A 230 -69.01 -17.64 -10.58
N GLY A 231 -68.31 -17.71 -11.72
CA GLY A 231 -68.66 -18.55 -12.87
C GLY A 231 -68.47 -20.06 -12.68
N VAL A 232 -67.77 -20.54 -11.62
CA VAL A 232 -67.53 -21.99 -11.41
C VAL A 232 -68.53 -22.62 -10.42
N ILE A 233 -69.21 -21.83 -9.57
CA ILE A 233 -70.26 -22.33 -8.67
C ILE A 233 -71.60 -22.55 -9.41
N GLY A 234 -71.78 -21.94 -10.59
CA GLY A 234 -72.96 -22.15 -11.44
C GLY A 234 -73.00 -23.50 -12.18
N ALA A 235 -71.88 -24.20 -12.31
CA ALA A 235 -71.79 -25.45 -13.08
C ALA A 235 -72.03 -26.72 -12.23
N SER A 236 -71.96 -26.63 -10.89
CA SER A 236 -72.16 -27.78 -9.99
C SER A 236 -73.58 -27.91 -9.41
N ILE A 237 -74.52 -27.04 -9.80
CA ILE A 237 -75.95 -27.19 -9.47
C ILE A 237 -76.71 -27.95 -10.58
N GLY A 238 -76.09 -28.13 -11.76
CA GLY A 238 -76.68 -28.84 -12.91
C GLY A 238 -76.60 -30.38 -12.86
N ALA A 239 -75.93 -30.99 -11.88
CA ALA A 239 -75.75 -32.44 -11.79
C ALA A 239 -76.52 -33.12 -10.63
N GLY A 240 -77.41 -32.39 -9.95
CA GLY A 240 -78.12 -32.88 -8.75
C GLY A 240 -79.65 -32.86 -8.80
N VAL A 241 -80.27 -32.58 -9.95
CA VAL A 241 -81.75 -32.56 -10.10
C VAL A 241 -82.22 -33.48 -11.24
N LEU A 242 -81.74 -34.73 -11.25
CA LEU A 242 -82.29 -35.79 -12.11
C LEU A 242 -82.54 -37.12 -11.37
N VAL A 243 -82.57 -37.13 -10.04
CA VAL A 243 -83.03 -38.29 -9.27
C VAL A 243 -84.08 -37.83 -8.25
N GLY A 244 -85.34 -37.83 -8.68
CA GLY A 244 -86.47 -37.45 -7.81
C GLY A 244 -87.84 -37.34 -8.47
N SER A 245 -87.99 -37.61 -9.78
CA SER A 245 -89.29 -37.63 -10.47
C SER A 245 -89.67 -39.02 -10.99
N GLN A 246 -89.41 -40.10 -10.24
CA GLN A 246 -90.03 -41.41 -10.49
C GLN A 246 -90.03 -42.28 -9.23
N ILE A 247 -90.89 -42.02 -8.24
CA ILE A 247 -91.63 -43.03 -7.47
C ILE A 247 -92.96 -42.37 -7.05
N LYS A 248 -94.07 -43.07 -7.33
CA LYS A 248 -95.48 -42.71 -7.06
C LYS A 248 -95.76 -42.19 -5.66
#